data_AF-A0A356UAC8-F1
#
_entry.id   AF-A0A356UAC8-F1
#
_cell.length_a   1.000
_cell.length_b   1.000
_cell.length_c   1.000
_cell.angle_alpha   90.00
_cell.angle_beta   90.00
_cell.angle_gamma   90.00
#
_symmetry.space_group_name_H-M   'P 1'
#
loop_
_entity.id
_entity.type
_entity.pdbx_description
1 polymer ?
#
loop_
_entity_poly.entity_id
_entity_poly.type
_entity_poly.pdbx_seq_one_letter_code
_entity_poly.pdbx_strand_id
1 'polypeptide(L)' 'SFSLQALSLLYVIENQDRLGNHVYNVPAEIDQRVARLKLQAEGIQIDQLTKEQEEYLANWDTNL' A
#
# COMPACT_ATOMS: atom_id res chain seq x y z
N SER A 1 -10.88 -5.14 9.62
CA SER A 1 -11.17 -6.10 8.55
C SER A 1 -12.12 -5.54 7.49
N PHE A 2 -13.24 -4.91 7.85
CA PHE A 2 -14.25 -4.45 6.87
C PHE A 2 -13.73 -3.52 5.77
N SER A 3 -12.86 -2.54 6.08
CA SER A 3 -12.30 -1.65 5.06
C SER A 3 -11.49 -2.39 3.99
N LEU A 4 -10.76 -3.43 4.39
CA LEU A 4 -10.00 -4.28 3.47
C LEU A 4 -10.95 -5.02 2.54
N GLN A 5 -11.99 -5.66 3.10
CA GLN A 5 -12.99 -6.39 2.33
C GLN A 5 -13.75 -5.49 1.34
N ALA A 6 -14.16 -4.29 1.78
CA ALA A 6 -14.88 -3.34 0.94
C ALA A 6 -14.02 -2.85 -0.25
N LEU A 7 -12.76 -2.52 0.01
CA LEU A 7 -11.85 -2.09 -1.05
C LEU A 7 -11.42 -3.25 -1.96
N SER A 8 -11.25 -4.47 -1.43
CA SER A 8 -11.02 -5.66 -2.25
C SER A 8 -12.22 -5.96 -3.16
N LEU A 9 -13.45 -5.80 -2.68
CA LEU A 9 -14.64 -5.95 -3.50
C LEU A 9 -14.70 -4.91 -4.62
N LEU A 10 -14.39 -3.64 -4.30
CA LEU A 10 -14.30 -2.58 -5.30
C LEU A 10 -13.25 -2.91 -6.37
N TYR A 11 -12.07 -3.39 -5.97
CA TYR A 11 -11.02 -3.80 -6.90
C TYR A 11 -11.49 -4.92 -7.84
N VAL A 12 -12.22 -5.91 -7.33
CA VAL A 12 -12.79 -6.98 -8.14
C VAL A 12 -13.78 -6.42 -9.17
N ILE A 13 -14.68 -5.53 -8.76
CA ILE A 13 -15.66 -4.91 -9.66
C ILE A 13 -14.95 -4.10 -10.76
N GLU A 14 -13.96 -3.29 -10.39
CA GLU A 14 -13.22 -2.43 -11.33
C GLU A 14 -12.30 -3.20 -12.28
N ASN A 15 -11.87 -4.40 -11.90
CA ASN A 15 -10.91 -5.20 -12.68
C ASN A 15 -11.49 -6.54 -13.16
N GLN A 16 -12.80 -6.75 -13.06
CA GLN A 16 -13.46 -8.03 -13.34
C GLN A 16 -13.10 -8.62 -14.72
N ASP A 17 -12.94 -7.79 -15.75
CA ASP A 17 -12.62 -8.24 -17.11
C ASP A 17 -11.19 -8.80 -17.25
N ARG A 18 -10.33 -8.52 -16.26
CA ARG A 18 -8.92 -8.96 -16.21
C ARG A 18 -8.70 -10.08 -15.18
N LEU A 19 -9.69 -10.34 -14.33
CA LEU A 19 -9.61 -11.34 -13.28
C LEU A 19 -10.27 -12.64 -13.77
N GLY A 20 -9.55 -13.74 -13.64
CA GLY A 20 -10.06 -15.08 -13.91
C GLY A 20 -10.54 -15.77 -12.64
N ASN A 21 -10.94 -17.03 -12.78
CA ASN A 21 -11.31 -17.88 -11.64
C ASN A 21 -10.05 -18.31 -10.88
N HIS A 22 -9.59 -17.46 -9.98
CA HIS A 22 -8.41 -17.69 -9.17
C HIS A 22 -8.53 -17.01 -7.80
N VAL A 23 -7.72 -17.46 -6.84
CA VAL A 23 -7.59 -16.81 -5.54
C VAL A 23 -6.45 -15.81 -5.63
N TYR A 24 -6.79 -14.53 -5.62
CA TYR A 24 -5.81 -13.45 -5.67
C TYR A 24 -5.48 -12.96 -4.26
N ASN A 25 -4.20 -12.64 -4.04
CA ASN A 25 -3.82 -11.84 -2.88
C ASN A 25 -4.40 -10.43 -3.02
N VAL A 26 -4.70 -9.80 -1.88
CA VAL A 26 -5.10 -8.39 -1.86
C VAL A 26 -3.94 -7.54 -2.40
N PRO A 27 -4.18 -6.66 -3.39
CA PRO A 27 -3.16 -5.72 -3.86
C PRO A 27 -2.54 -4.93 -2.71
N ALA A 28 -1.21 -4.76 -2.75
CA ALA A 28 -0.47 -4.09 -1.69
C ALA A 28 -0.93 -2.65 -1.46
N GLU A 29 -1.38 -1.98 -2.52
CA GLU A 29 -1.89 -0.61 -2.47
C GLU A 29 -3.16 -0.51 -1.61
N ILE A 30 -4.02 -1.54 -1.65
CA ILE A 30 -5.25 -1.59 -0.84
C ILE A 30 -4.89 -1.75 0.63
N ASP A 31 -3.97 -2.68 0.93
CA ASP A 31 -3.53 -2.93 2.30
C ASP A 31 -2.86 -1.69 2.91
N GLN A 32 -1.94 -1.07 2.16
CA GLN A 32 -1.30 0.19 2.56
C GLN A 32 -2.32 1.32 2.75
N ARG A 33 -3.34 1.42 1.88
CA ARG A 33 -4.38 2.43 2.03
C ARG A 33 -5.18 2.22 3.31
N VAL A 34 -5.56 0.99 3.64
CA VAL A 34 -6.27 0.68 4.89
C VAL A 34 -5.41 1.02 6.10
N ALA A 35 -4.12 0.65 6.07
CA ALA A 35 -3.18 0.97 7.14
C ALA A 35 -3.04 2.49 7.35
N ARG A 36 -2.84 3.28 6.28
CA ARG A 36 -2.77 4.74 6.35
C ARG A 36 -4.05 5.36 6.91
N LEU A 37 -5.22 4.92 6.45
CA LEU A 37 -6.51 5.42 6.95
C LEU A 37 -6.70 5.11 8.44
N LYS A 38 -6.26 3.94 8.90
CA LYS A 38 -6.32 3.56 10.32
C LYS A 38 -5.43 4.46 11.18
N LEU A 39 -4.17 4.65 10.78
CA LEU A 39 -3.23 5.53 11.49
C LEU A 39 -3.76 6.97 11.55
N GLN A 40 -4.28 7.49 10.43
CA GLN A 40 -4.88 8.82 10.38
C GLN A 40 -6.07 8.96 11.33
N ALA A 41 -6.96 7.96 11.39
CA ALA A 41 -8.11 7.97 12.28
C ALA A 41 -7.70 7.95 13.77
N GLU A 42 -6.51 7.42 14.08
CA GLU A 42 -5.92 7.42 15.42
C GLU A 42 -5.02 8.64 15.69
N GLY A 43 -4.92 9.57 14.74
CA GLY A 43 -4.07 10.76 14.85
C GLY A 43 -2.58 10.48 14.74
N ILE A 44 -2.19 9.31 14.23
CA ILE A 44 -0.79 8.90 14.05
C ILE A 44 -0.32 9.37 12.66
N GLN A 45 0.81 10.06 12.63
CA GLN A 45 1.48 10.48 11.39
C GLN A 45 2.66 9.58 11.08
N ILE A 46 2.84 9.28 9.80
CA ILE A 46 4.07 8.67 9.27
C ILE A 46 4.97 9.83 8.86
N ASP A 47 6.21 9.82 9.34
CA ASP A 47 7.22 10.79 8.93
C ASP A 47 7.64 10.57 7.46
N GLN A 48 8.37 11.53 6.92
CA GLN A 48 8.94 11.45 5.59
C GLN A 48 10.45 11.51 5.71
N LEU A 49 11.13 10.78 4.82
CA LEU A 49 12.57 10.85 4.72
C LEU A 49 12.97 12.30 4.42
N THR A 50 14.04 12.75 5.07
CA THR A 50 14.70 13.99 4.69
C THR A 50 15.45 13.76 3.37
N LYS A 51 15.73 14.83 2.62
CA LYS A 51 16.52 14.73 1.38
C LYS A 51 17.86 14.02 1.59
N GLU A 52 18.53 14.29 2.71
CA GLU A 52 19.78 13.62 3.08
C GLU A 52 19.59 12.12 3.29
N GLN A 53 18.49 11.71 3.93
CA GLN A 53 18.17 10.28 4.11
C GLN A 53 17.84 9.59 2.78
N GLU A 54 17.12 10.27 1.89
CA GLU A 54 16.84 9.76 0.54
C GLU A 54 18.13 9.60 -0.28
N GLU A 55 19.00 10.61 -0.27
CA GLU A 55 20.30 10.59 -0.94
C GLU A 55 21.21 9.50 -0.37
N TYR A 56 21.23 9.34 0.96
CA TYR A 56 21.99 8.28 1.61
C TYR A 56 21.53 6.89 1.16
N LEU A 57 20.22 6.63 1.16
CA LEU A 57 19.65 5.33 0.73
C LEU A 57 19.91 5.06 -0.76
N ALA A 58 19.78 6.06 -1.63
CA ALA A 58 20.01 5.90 -3.07
C ALA A 58 21.47 5.58 -3.41
N ASN A 59 22.42 6.10 -2.63
CA ASN A 59 23.86 5.90 -2.84
C ASN A 59 24.42 4.69 -2.08
N TRP A 60 23.63 4.00 -1.26
CA TRP A 60 24.09 2.86 -0.45
C TRP A 60 24.31 1.58 -1.29
N ASP A 61 23.77 1.50 -2.51
CA ASP A 61 23.79 0.29 -3.36
C ASP A 61 24.87 0.30 -4.48
N THR A 62 25.75 1.30 -4.52
CA THR A 62 26.81 1.41 -5.57
C THR A 62 28.22 0.98 -5.13
N ASN A 63 28.38 0.30 -3.99
CA ASN A 63 29.68 -0.17 -3.50
C ASN A 63 29.81 -1.71 -3.33
N LEU A 64 29.08 -2.50 -4.12
CA LEU A 64 29.30 -3.95 -4.26
C LEU A 64 29.48 -4.36 -5.72
#